data_AF-A0A7W1YKW9-F1
#
_entry.id   AF-A0A7W1YKW9-F1
#
_cell.length_a   1.000
_cell.length_b   1.000
_cell.length_c   1.000
_cell.angle_alpha   90.00
_cell.angle_beta   90.00
_cell.angle_gamma   90.00
#
_symmetry.space_group_name_H-M   'P 1'
#
loop_
_entity.id
_entity.type
_entity.pdbx_description
1 polymer ?
#
loop_
_entity_poly.entity_id
_entity_poly.type
_entity_poly.pdbx_seq_one_letter_code
_entity_poly.pdbx_strand_id
1 'polypeptide(L)'
;LLAGARDAACREQPALAPIITSLHEVLTGGIAADAPAGVRAALLRVQQVSGAVMAKGCEDTFFYAYTRLLALNEVGGDPLAFGRDSAEFLTGALARGARWPATINASATHDTKRGEDLRARLAALSWMPERWDACASAWMADHERWGVHLAGGPAPGREDRYMLYQTLLGTWPEDGLVDDAYGERIQACALKSARECGQRTRWSEPDAAYEEALRQWLAALLDPGISAAFHAELGKLVAALAPRAHAISAAQVVLKCTLPGVPDVYQGSELGDFSLVDPDNRRAVDFALARRLLAGEAGSGAPSLPGKLGLLARCLHLRRADPALWCQGAARTVATSPPLPQGVMAFVRESADAVALVVVAVADLQALTGTTLACEAGWQDFAWSDALTGRIQGQHRLDSLATVLGGMTYAVLIGRRQVAEVRVAPRGGAPDTERAQ
;
A
#
# COMPACT_ATOMS: atom_id res chain seq x y z
N LEU A 1 0.01 -21.53 18.17
CA LEU A 1 -0.48 -21.58 16.77
C LEU A 1 -1.08 -22.95 16.43
N LEU A 2 -0.31 -24.05 16.38
CA LEU A 2 -0.83 -25.39 16.00
C LEU A 2 -1.98 -25.90 16.89
N ALA A 3 -1.92 -25.72 18.21
CA ALA A 3 -3.01 -26.10 19.11
C ALA A 3 -4.31 -25.34 18.81
N GLY A 4 -4.22 -24.04 18.49
CA GLY A 4 -5.39 -23.24 18.10
C GLY A 4 -5.99 -23.68 16.77
N ALA A 5 -5.14 -24.07 15.80
CA ALA A 5 -5.57 -24.63 14.52
C ALA A 5 -6.27 -25.99 14.70
N ARG A 6 -5.74 -26.86 15.56
CA ARG A 6 -6.39 -28.11 15.97
C ARG A 6 -7.78 -27.83 16.55
N ASP A 7 -7.89 -26.91 17.50
CA ASP A 7 -9.16 -26.61 18.16
C ASP A 7 -10.20 -26.04 17.19
N ALA A 8 -9.78 -25.19 16.26
CA ALA A 8 -10.64 -24.70 15.18
C ALA A 8 -11.12 -25.84 14.28
N ALA A 9 -10.20 -26.67 13.78
CA ALA A 9 -10.53 -27.79 12.91
C ALA A 9 -11.45 -28.82 13.60
N CYS A 10 -11.27 -29.11 14.89
CA CYS A 10 -12.17 -29.97 15.64
C CYS A 10 -13.56 -29.35 15.83
N ARG A 11 -13.69 -28.02 15.96
CA ARG A 11 -14.99 -27.34 16.02
C ARG A 11 -15.70 -27.36 14.66
N GLU A 12 -14.96 -27.17 13.57
CA GLU A 12 -15.49 -27.16 12.20
C GLU A 12 -15.85 -28.57 11.71
N GLN A 13 -15.09 -29.59 12.14
CA GLN A 13 -15.27 -30.99 11.76
C GLN A 13 -15.31 -31.91 13.00
N PRO A 14 -16.36 -31.84 13.85
CA PRO A 14 -16.44 -32.60 15.11
C PRO A 14 -16.29 -34.11 14.92
N ALA A 15 -16.81 -34.66 13.81
CA ALA A 15 -16.69 -36.07 13.48
C ALA A 15 -15.23 -36.53 13.24
N LEU A 16 -14.34 -35.62 12.85
CA LEU A 16 -12.92 -35.88 12.61
C LEU A 16 -12.04 -35.52 13.81
N ALA A 17 -12.61 -35.00 14.91
CA ALA A 17 -11.84 -34.51 16.05
C ALA A 17 -10.82 -35.52 16.64
N PRO A 18 -11.13 -36.83 16.77
CA PRO A 18 -10.14 -37.80 17.22
C PRO A 18 -8.92 -37.88 16.29
N ILE A 19 -9.17 -37.93 14.97
CA ILE A 19 -8.12 -38.01 13.94
C ILE A 19 -7.30 -36.73 13.90
N ILE A 20 -7.93 -35.57 13.96
CA ILE A 20 -7.26 -34.25 13.98
C ILE A 20 -6.37 -34.13 15.22
N THR A 21 -6.86 -34.58 16.39
CA THR A 21 -6.08 -34.57 17.63
C THR A 21 -4.87 -35.49 17.54
N SER A 22 -5.04 -36.73 17.06
CA SER A 22 -3.90 -37.64 16.85
C SER A 22 -2.90 -37.11 15.83
N LEU A 23 -3.37 -36.49 14.74
CA LEU A 23 -2.51 -35.87 13.75
C LEU A 23 -1.69 -34.72 14.37
N HIS A 24 -2.33 -33.87 15.18
CA HIS A 24 -1.65 -32.81 15.91
C HIS A 24 -0.54 -33.38 16.81
N GLU A 25 -0.81 -34.43 17.58
CA GLU A 25 0.17 -35.09 18.45
C GLU A 25 1.37 -35.63 17.65
N VAL A 26 1.12 -36.33 16.53
CA VAL A 26 2.17 -36.84 15.64
C VAL A 26 3.03 -35.70 15.08
N LEU A 27 2.40 -34.62 14.61
CA LEU A 27 3.11 -33.47 14.04
C LEU A 27 3.94 -32.72 15.10
N THR A 28 3.41 -32.54 16.31
CA THR A 28 4.16 -31.90 17.40
C THR A 28 5.26 -32.80 17.96
N GLY A 29 5.02 -34.11 18.04
CA GLY A 29 6.00 -35.09 18.48
C GLY A 29 7.17 -35.23 17.50
N GLY A 30 6.92 -35.03 16.21
CA GLY A 30 7.95 -35.02 15.17
C GLY A 30 9.01 -33.91 15.28
N ILE A 31 8.79 -32.91 16.16
CA ILE A 31 9.76 -31.84 16.44
C ILE A 31 10.86 -32.32 17.40
N ALA A 32 10.58 -33.34 18.21
CA ALA A 32 11.52 -33.85 19.20
C ALA A 32 12.77 -34.45 18.52
N ALA A 33 13.93 -34.27 19.15
CA ALA A 33 15.21 -34.73 18.59
C ALA A 33 15.27 -36.25 18.39
N ASP A 34 14.59 -37.00 19.26
CA ASP A 34 14.48 -38.46 19.28
C ASP A 34 13.25 -39.00 18.52
N ALA A 35 12.53 -38.14 17.79
CA ALA A 35 11.35 -38.56 17.03
C ALA A 35 11.69 -39.68 16.02
N PRO A 36 10.82 -40.71 15.91
CA PRO A 36 11.00 -41.77 14.91
C PRO A 36 11.15 -41.20 13.49
N ALA A 37 12.04 -41.79 12.69
CA ALA A 37 12.36 -41.26 11.36
C ALA A 37 11.12 -41.09 10.45
N GLY A 38 10.16 -42.03 10.53
CA GLY A 38 8.91 -41.94 9.77
C GLY A 38 8.01 -40.77 10.18
N VAL A 39 7.94 -40.47 11.49
CA VAL A 39 7.16 -39.31 12.01
C VAL A 39 7.81 -38.00 11.57
N ARG A 40 9.14 -37.91 11.66
CA ARG A 40 9.89 -36.75 11.17
C ARG A 40 9.70 -36.55 9.65
N ALA A 41 9.73 -37.63 8.86
CA ALA A 41 9.49 -37.55 7.42
C ALA A 41 8.06 -37.07 7.10
N ALA A 42 7.05 -37.53 7.85
CA ALA A 42 5.68 -37.06 7.69
C ALA A 42 5.54 -35.56 8.04
N LEU A 43 6.13 -35.10 9.15
CA LEU A 43 6.14 -33.69 9.52
C LEU A 43 6.78 -32.82 8.43
N LEU A 44 7.95 -33.22 7.93
CA LEU A 44 8.63 -32.51 6.84
C LEU A 44 7.75 -32.46 5.59
N ARG A 45 7.08 -33.56 5.25
CA ARG A 45 6.18 -33.59 4.09
C ARG A 45 4.99 -32.64 4.25
N VAL A 46 4.41 -32.57 5.45
CA VAL A 46 3.33 -31.61 5.75
C VAL A 46 3.83 -30.16 5.62
N GLN A 47 5.01 -29.84 6.16
CA GLN A 47 5.61 -28.51 6.04
C GLN A 47 5.91 -28.12 4.58
N GLN A 48 6.26 -29.08 3.73
CA GLN A 48 6.49 -28.85 2.29
C GLN A 48 5.21 -28.50 1.53
N VAL A 49 4.04 -29.00 1.95
CA VAL A 49 2.78 -28.83 1.20
C VAL A 49 1.85 -27.77 1.81
N SER A 50 1.99 -27.46 3.11
CA SER A 50 1.09 -26.53 3.80
C SER A 50 1.12 -25.11 3.20
N GLY A 51 2.29 -24.67 2.71
CA GLY A 51 2.41 -23.39 2.02
C GLY A 51 1.60 -23.33 0.72
N ALA A 52 1.63 -24.41 -0.09
CA ALA A 52 0.86 -24.50 -1.32
C ALA A 52 -0.65 -24.57 -1.04
N VAL A 53 -1.07 -25.29 0.01
CA VAL A 53 -2.48 -25.33 0.43
C VAL A 53 -2.97 -23.93 0.82
N MET A 54 -2.18 -23.19 1.60
CA MET A 54 -2.48 -21.81 1.97
C MET A 54 -2.58 -20.91 0.73
N ALA A 55 -1.56 -20.91 -0.13
CA ALA A 55 -1.54 -20.04 -1.31
C ALA A 55 -2.70 -20.35 -2.28
N LYS A 56 -2.92 -21.63 -2.63
CA LYS A 56 -3.98 -22.00 -3.56
C LYS A 56 -5.38 -21.80 -2.98
N GLY A 57 -5.59 -22.11 -1.70
CA GLY A 57 -6.91 -21.97 -1.06
C GLY A 57 -7.26 -20.54 -0.66
N CYS A 58 -6.27 -19.77 -0.19
CA CYS A 58 -6.47 -18.40 0.27
C CYS A 58 -6.27 -17.40 -0.88
N GLU A 59 -5.03 -17.29 -1.38
CA GLU A 59 -4.63 -16.24 -2.31
C GLU A 59 -5.22 -16.41 -3.71
N ASP A 60 -5.37 -17.67 -4.16
CA ASP A 60 -5.88 -18.01 -5.50
C ASP A 60 -7.34 -18.49 -5.50
N THR A 61 -8.06 -18.39 -4.37
CA THR A 61 -9.49 -18.75 -4.34
C THR A 61 -10.28 -17.86 -3.38
N PHE A 62 -9.99 -17.89 -2.07
CA PHE A 62 -10.73 -17.08 -1.09
C PHE A 62 -10.69 -15.58 -1.41
N PHE A 63 -9.54 -15.05 -1.86
CA PHE A 63 -9.40 -13.65 -2.28
C PHE A 63 -10.27 -13.26 -3.49
N TYR A 64 -10.74 -14.23 -4.27
CA TYR A 64 -11.66 -14.00 -5.38
C TYR A 64 -13.13 -14.22 -4.98
N ALA A 65 -13.38 -14.96 -3.91
CA ALA A 65 -14.71 -15.20 -3.37
C ALA A 65 -15.16 -14.16 -2.33
N TYR A 66 -14.23 -13.57 -1.57
CA TYR A 66 -14.54 -12.62 -0.49
C TYR A 66 -14.35 -11.18 -0.93
N THR A 67 -15.37 -10.58 -1.55
CA THR A 67 -15.25 -9.32 -2.29
C THR A 67 -15.57 -8.06 -1.47
N ARG A 68 -15.56 -8.12 -0.13
CA ARG A 68 -15.95 -6.98 0.75
C ARG A 68 -15.22 -5.67 0.40
N LEU A 69 -13.89 -5.73 0.31
CA LEU A 69 -13.04 -4.62 -0.11
C LEU A 69 -11.76 -5.17 -0.74
N LEU A 70 -11.63 -5.09 -2.07
CA LEU A 70 -10.53 -5.75 -2.80
C LEU A 70 -9.14 -5.18 -2.50
N ALA A 71 -9.05 -4.00 -1.87
CA ALA A 71 -7.79 -3.45 -1.36
C ALA A 71 -7.11 -4.38 -0.33
N LEU A 72 -7.88 -5.21 0.37
CA LEU A 72 -7.42 -6.10 1.44
C LEU A 72 -7.05 -7.51 0.92
N ASN A 73 -7.43 -7.81 -0.32
CA ASN A 73 -7.26 -9.13 -0.93
C ASN A 73 -5.92 -9.18 -1.67
N GLU A 74 -4.84 -9.22 -0.90
CA GLU A 74 -3.48 -9.12 -1.41
C GLU A 74 -2.55 -10.16 -0.77
N VAL A 75 -1.54 -10.62 -1.52
CA VAL A 75 -0.59 -11.65 -1.07
C VAL A 75 0.04 -11.24 0.27
N GLY A 76 -0.01 -12.14 1.26
CA GLY A 76 0.41 -11.87 2.63
C GLY A 76 -0.56 -11.05 3.50
N GLY A 77 -1.70 -10.64 2.96
CA GLY A 77 -2.79 -9.97 3.68
C GLY A 77 -3.81 -10.94 4.30
N ASP A 78 -4.59 -10.42 5.25
CA ASP A 78 -5.77 -11.09 5.81
C ASP A 78 -7.01 -10.24 5.50
N PRO A 79 -7.86 -10.64 4.54
CA PRO A 79 -9.06 -9.89 4.15
C PRO A 79 -10.09 -9.74 5.27
N LEU A 80 -10.04 -10.57 6.30
CA LEU A 80 -10.95 -10.49 7.45
C LEU A 80 -10.55 -9.34 8.38
N ALA A 81 -9.25 -9.06 8.49
CA ALA A 81 -8.72 -7.90 9.20
C ALA A 81 -8.91 -6.61 8.37
N PHE A 82 -10.01 -5.89 8.61
CA PHE A 82 -10.41 -4.73 7.81
C PHE A 82 -9.39 -3.57 7.80
N GLY A 83 -8.69 -3.37 8.92
CA GLY A 83 -7.69 -2.33 9.08
C GLY A 83 -6.90 -2.55 10.36
N ARG A 84 -5.91 -1.70 10.61
CA ARG A 84 -5.12 -1.67 11.85
C ARG A 84 -5.05 -0.25 12.37
N ASP A 85 -4.92 -0.12 13.68
CA ASP A 85 -4.62 1.15 14.33
C ASP A 85 -3.28 1.71 13.81
N SER A 86 -3.23 3.02 13.51
CA SER A 86 -2.02 3.63 12.92
C SER A 86 -0.82 3.65 13.88
N ALA A 87 -1.06 3.78 15.18
CA ALA A 87 -0.01 3.69 16.19
C ALA A 87 0.49 2.24 16.37
N GLU A 88 -0.40 1.25 16.33
CA GLU A 88 -0.02 -0.18 16.35
C GLU A 88 0.80 -0.55 15.11
N PHE A 89 0.38 -0.12 13.91
CA PHE A 89 1.12 -0.33 12.68
C PHE A 89 2.53 0.27 12.77
N LEU A 90 2.63 1.54 13.18
CA LEU A 90 3.92 2.23 13.29
C LEU A 90 4.84 1.55 14.29
N THR A 91 4.32 1.20 15.47
CA THR A 91 5.08 0.47 16.50
C THR A 91 5.60 -0.87 15.97
N GLY A 92 4.74 -1.64 15.29
CA GLY A 92 5.13 -2.91 14.68
C GLY A 92 6.17 -2.76 13.56
N ALA A 93 6.04 -1.72 12.73
CA ALA A 93 7.00 -1.42 11.66
C ALA A 93 8.38 -1.05 12.21
N LEU A 94 8.43 -0.24 13.27
CA LEU A 94 9.67 0.13 13.95
C LEU A 94 10.33 -1.09 14.64
N ALA A 95 9.54 -1.92 15.32
CA ALA A 95 10.03 -3.15 15.95
C ALA A 95 10.57 -4.16 14.92
N ARG A 96 9.88 -4.34 13.78
CA ARG A 96 10.37 -5.15 12.65
C ARG A 96 11.70 -4.60 12.14
N GLY A 97 11.79 -3.29 11.98
CA GLY A 97 12.99 -2.59 11.55
C GLY A 97 14.20 -2.81 12.45
N ALA A 98 14.01 -2.76 13.77
CA ALA A 98 15.07 -3.01 14.75
C ALA A 98 15.56 -4.47 14.71
N ARG A 99 14.67 -5.43 14.46
CA ARG A 99 15.00 -6.86 14.43
C ARG A 99 15.61 -7.30 13.09
N TRP A 100 15.17 -6.71 11.99
CA TRP A 100 15.60 -7.05 10.64
C TRP A 100 15.87 -5.78 9.82
N PRO A 101 17.00 -5.08 10.06
CA PRO A 101 17.27 -3.77 9.47
C PRO A 101 17.42 -3.80 7.93
N ALA A 102 17.72 -4.96 7.35
CA ALA A 102 17.81 -5.17 5.91
C ALA A 102 16.54 -5.78 5.28
N THR A 103 15.42 -5.83 6.01
CA THR A 103 14.14 -6.33 5.46
C THR A 103 13.66 -5.45 4.31
N ILE A 104 13.04 -6.06 3.31
CA ILE A 104 12.42 -5.35 2.21
C ILE A 104 11.13 -4.67 2.69
N ASN A 105 10.93 -3.42 2.28
CA ASN A 105 9.68 -2.68 2.37
C ASN A 105 9.09 -2.61 0.95
N ALA A 106 8.34 -3.63 0.56
CA ALA A 106 7.67 -3.71 -0.74
C ALA A 106 6.23 -3.22 -0.65
N SER A 107 5.74 -2.61 -1.73
CA SER A 107 4.35 -2.21 -1.89
C SER A 107 3.72 -2.75 -3.18
N ALA A 108 4.49 -3.20 -4.16
CA ALA A 108 4.00 -3.89 -5.36
C ALA A 108 5.04 -4.93 -5.78
N THR A 109 4.61 -5.99 -6.45
CA THR A 109 5.50 -7.01 -7.05
C THR A 109 4.87 -7.57 -8.34
N HIS A 110 5.57 -8.47 -9.02
CA HIS A 110 5.02 -9.22 -10.15
C HIS A 110 3.94 -10.24 -9.75
N ASP A 111 3.76 -10.50 -8.46
CA ASP A 111 2.77 -11.46 -7.93
C ASP A 111 1.65 -10.79 -7.13
N THR A 112 1.72 -9.48 -6.89
CA THR A 112 0.59 -8.78 -6.25
C THR A 112 -0.65 -8.86 -7.13
N LYS A 113 -1.81 -9.10 -6.50
CA LYS A 113 -3.12 -9.23 -7.13
C LYS A 113 -3.57 -7.92 -7.77
N ARG A 114 -3.16 -6.78 -7.20
CA ARG A 114 -3.45 -5.43 -7.71
C ARG A 114 -2.21 -4.54 -7.62
N GLY A 115 -2.18 -3.48 -8.41
CA GLY A 115 -1.18 -2.44 -8.31
C GLY A 115 -1.31 -1.62 -7.02
N GLU A 116 -0.22 -0.98 -6.60
CA GLU A 116 -0.20 -0.29 -5.31
C GLU A 116 -1.13 0.94 -5.24
N ASP A 117 -1.30 1.66 -6.36
CA ASP A 117 -2.18 2.83 -6.42
C ASP A 117 -3.64 2.44 -6.69
N LEU A 118 -3.86 1.31 -7.36
CA LEU A 118 -5.18 0.66 -7.44
C LEU A 118 -5.67 0.37 -6.01
N ARG A 119 -4.85 -0.28 -5.18
CA ARG A 119 -5.22 -0.57 -3.78
C ARG A 119 -5.38 0.71 -2.95
N ALA A 120 -4.55 1.73 -3.16
CA ALA A 120 -4.72 3.03 -2.50
C ALA A 120 -6.08 3.67 -2.82
N ARG A 121 -6.50 3.63 -4.09
CA ARG A 121 -7.81 4.14 -4.53
C ARG A 121 -8.97 3.35 -3.93
N LEU A 122 -8.86 2.02 -3.90
CA LEU A 122 -9.86 1.18 -3.26
C LEU A 122 -9.92 1.40 -1.76
N ALA A 123 -8.78 1.52 -1.07
CA ALA A 123 -8.74 1.80 0.37
C ALA A 123 -9.44 3.12 0.70
N ALA A 124 -9.36 4.13 -0.17
CA ALA A 124 -10.07 5.39 0.02
C ALA A 124 -11.61 5.24 0.09
N LEU A 125 -12.19 4.14 -0.41
CA LEU A 125 -13.62 3.84 -0.25
C LEU A 125 -14.06 3.74 1.20
N SER A 126 -13.18 3.34 2.13
CA SER A 126 -13.56 3.21 3.55
C SER A 126 -13.92 4.55 4.20
N TRP A 127 -13.67 5.68 3.55
CA TRP A 127 -14.12 7.02 3.96
C TRP A 127 -15.41 7.47 3.30
N MET A 128 -15.96 6.69 2.37
CA MET A 128 -17.20 7.01 1.66
C MET A 128 -18.11 5.77 1.52
N PRO A 129 -18.30 4.95 2.57
CA PRO A 129 -19.00 3.67 2.45
C PRO A 129 -20.47 3.84 2.05
N GLU A 130 -21.17 4.88 2.52
CA GLU A 130 -22.58 5.12 2.19
C GLU A 130 -22.75 5.51 0.72
N ARG A 131 -21.82 6.34 0.20
CA ARG A 131 -21.85 6.73 -1.21
C ARG A 131 -21.56 5.53 -2.11
N TRP A 132 -20.58 4.70 -1.72
CA TRP A 132 -20.29 3.47 -2.44
C TRP A 132 -21.47 2.51 -2.44
N ASP A 133 -22.10 2.27 -1.28
CA ASP A 133 -23.25 1.39 -1.16
C ASP A 133 -24.43 1.86 -2.02
N ALA A 134 -24.73 3.16 -2.00
CA ALA A 134 -25.78 3.74 -2.83
C ALA A 134 -25.49 3.54 -4.34
N CYS A 135 -24.28 3.84 -4.79
CA CYS A 135 -23.88 3.67 -6.20
C CYS A 135 -23.90 2.18 -6.61
N ALA A 136 -23.23 1.32 -5.84
CA ALA A 136 -23.12 -0.09 -6.15
C ALA A 136 -24.48 -0.78 -6.13
N SER A 137 -25.34 -0.49 -5.15
CA SER A 137 -26.70 -1.04 -5.10
C SER A 137 -27.55 -0.61 -6.29
N ALA A 138 -27.48 0.67 -6.69
CA ALA A 138 -28.16 1.15 -7.88
C ALA A 138 -27.65 0.45 -9.15
N TRP A 139 -26.34 0.32 -9.33
CA TRP A 139 -25.74 -0.39 -10.46
C TRP A 139 -26.08 -1.88 -10.47
N MET A 140 -26.11 -2.54 -9.31
CA MET A 140 -26.47 -3.95 -9.19
C MET A 140 -27.89 -4.23 -9.69
N ALA A 141 -28.84 -3.33 -9.38
CA ALA A 141 -30.21 -3.42 -9.86
C ALA A 141 -30.33 -3.05 -11.34
N ASP A 142 -29.72 -1.94 -11.76
CA ASP A 142 -29.82 -1.41 -13.12
C ASP A 142 -29.19 -2.34 -14.16
N HIS A 143 -27.99 -2.85 -13.87
CA HIS A 143 -27.22 -3.66 -14.81
C HIS A 143 -27.63 -5.16 -14.81
N GLU A 144 -28.62 -5.56 -14.00
CA GLU A 144 -29.21 -6.91 -14.10
C GLU A 144 -29.80 -7.17 -15.50
N ARG A 145 -30.29 -6.12 -16.17
CA ARG A 145 -30.88 -6.19 -17.52
C ARG A 145 -29.99 -6.79 -18.62
N TRP A 146 -28.66 -6.74 -18.43
CA TRP A 146 -27.71 -7.29 -19.41
C TRP A 146 -27.28 -8.72 -19.06
N GLY A 147 -27.66 -9.21 -17.88
CA GLY A 147 -27.38 -10.57 -17.45
C GLY A 147 -28.37 -11.56 -18.04
N VAL A 148 -28.03 -12.84 -17.94
CA VAL A 148 -28.91 -13.95 -18.29
C VAL A 148 -29.10 -14.88 -17.09
N HIS A 149 -30.12 -15.74 -17.14
CA HIS A 149 -30.33 -16.76 -16.11
C HIS A 149 -29.93 -18.13 -16.67
N LEU A 150 -28.88 -18.72 -16.11
CA LEU A 150 -28.43 -20.08 -16.45
C LEU A 150 -28.91 -21.06 -15.38
N ALA A 151 -28.72 -22.36 -15.59
CA ALA A 151 -29.14 -23.39 -14.63
C ALA A 151 -28.58 -23.18 -13.22
N GLY A 152 -27.36 -22.63 -13.09
CA GLY A 152 -26.76 -22.29 -11.80
C GLY A 152 -27.33 -21.02 -11.16
N GLY A 153 -28.12 -20.20 -11.85
CA GLY A 153 -28.59 -18.88 -11.42
C GLY A 153 -28.09 -17.73 -12.31
N PRO A 154 -28.20 -16.46 -11.85
CA PRO A 154 -27.81 -15.28 -12.63
C PRO A 154 -26.36 -15.33 -13.12
N ALA A 155 -26.15 -14.88 -14.36
CA ALA A 155 -24.85 -14.79 -15.01
C ALA A 155 -24.67 -13.40 -15.65
N PRO A 156 -23.68 -12.60 -15.22
CA PRO A 156 -22.77 -12.87 -14.09
C PRO A 156 -23.49 -12.84 -12.73
N GLY A 157 -22.97 -13.65 -11.80
CA GLY A 157 -23.43 -13.74 -10.43
C GLY A 157 -23.24 -12.42 -9.67
N ARG A 158 -23.89 -12.31 -8.51
CA ARG A 158 -23.89 -11.08 -7.70
C ARG A 158 -22.48 -10.67 -7.29
N GLU A 159 -21.69 -11.62 -6.78
CA GLU A 159 -20.34 -11.38 -6.28
C GLU A 159 -19.37 -10.99 -7.39
N ASP A 160 -19.46 -11.63 -8.56
CA ASP A 160 -18.62 -11.27 -9.71
C ASP A 160 -18.91 -9.84 -10.19
N ARG A 161 -20.19 -9.42 -10.24
CA ARG A 161 -20.56 -8.04 -10.56
C ARG A 161 -19.99 -7.04 -9.55
N TYR A 162 -20.11 -7.34 -8.25
CA TYR A 162 -19.62 -6.46 -7.19
C TYR A 162 -18.08 -6.34 -7.20
N MET A 163 -17.38 -7.43 -7.45
CA MET A 163 -15.94 -7.44 -7.67
C MET A 163 -15.54 -6.59 -8.89
N LEU A 164 -16.31 -6.67 -9.99
CA LEU A 164 -16.04 -5.89 -11.20
C LEU A 164 -16.23 -4.40 -10.99
N TYR A 165 -17.24 -3.96 -10.24
CA TYR A 165 -17.39 -2.53 -9.93
C TYR A 165 -16.20 -1.98 -9.14
N GLN A 166 -15.69 -2.73 -8.16
CA GLN A 166 -14.46 -2.33 -7.45
C GLN A 166 -13.25 -2.35 -8.38
N THR A 167 -13.13 -3.38 -9.23
CA THR A 167 -12.04 -3.47 -10.21
C THR A 167 -12.03 -2.24 -11.11
N LEU A 168 -13.18 -1.90 -11.70
CA LEU A 168 -13.35 -0.72 -12.54
C LEU A 168 -13.06 0.57 -11.78
N LEU A 169 -13.55 0.73 -10.56
CA LEU A 169 -13.22 1.89 -9.74
C LEU A 169 -11.70 2.03 -9.51
N GLY A 170 -11.05 0.92 -9.19
CA GLY A 170 -9.61 0.86 -8.95
C GLY A 170 -8.79 1.23 -10.18
N THR A 171 -9.19 0.77 -11.37
CA THR A 171 -8.43 0.93 -12.61
C THR A 171 -8.87 2.10 -13.48
N TRP A 172 -10.00 2.74 -13.19
CA TRP A 172 -10.62 3.73 -14.07
C TRP A 172 -9.61 4.84 -14.45
N PRO A 173 -9.44 5.13 -15.75
CA PRO A 173 -8.58 6.23 -16.20
C PRO A 173 -9.08 7.57 -15.65
N GLU A 174 -8.18 8.41 -15.11
CA GLU A 174 -8.57 9.72 -14.55
C GLU A 174 -9.02 10.71 -15.64
N ASP A 175 -8.57 10.51 -16.88
CA ASP A 175 -9.06 11.23 -18.07
C ASP A 175 -10.40 10.68 -18.61
N GLY A 176 -10.89 9.58 -18.04
CA GLY A 176 -12.13 8.92 -18.42
C GLY A 176 -12.09 8.20 -19.77
N LEU A 177 -10.92 8.08 -20.41
CA LEU A 177 -10.78 7.46 -21.73
C LEU A 177 -10.74 5.94 -21.60
N VAL A 178 -11.86 5.28 -21.89
CA VAL A 178 -11.98 3.82 -21.95
C VAL A 178 -11.85 3.38 -23.41
N ASP A 179 -10.64 2.95 -23.79
CA ASP A 179 -10.35 2.42 -25.13
C ASP A 179 -10.43 0.88 -25.17
N ASP A 180 -10.28 0.32 -26.38
CA ASP A 180 -10.33 -1.13 -26.59
C ASP A 180 -9.26 -1.87 -25.77
N ALA A 181 -8.06 -1.29 -25.64
CA ALA A 181 -6.97 -1.88 -24.87
C ALA A 181 -7.31 -1.95 -23.37
N TYR A 182 -7.95 -0.93 -22.81
CA TYR A 182 -8.50 -0.99 -21.46
C TYR A 182 -9.59 -2.06 -21.35
N GLY A 183 -10.52 -2.10 -22.30
CA GLY A 183 -11.59 -3.09 -22.33
C GLY A 183 -11.07 -4.53 -22.31
N GLU A 184 -10.07 -4.84 -23.14
CA GLU A 184 -9.41 -6.15 -23.18
C GLU A 184 -8.78 -6.54 -21.84
N ARG A 185 -8.12 -5.59 -21.16
CA ARG A 185 -7.53 -5.81 -19.83
C ARG A 185 -8.58 -6.18 -18.79
N ILE A 186 -9.70 -5.46 -18.75
CA ILE A 186 -10.78 -5.74 -17.79
C ILE A 186 -11.46 -7.07 -18.12
N GLN A 187 -11.69 -7.38 -19.40
CA GLN A 187 -12.27 -8.66 -19.83
C GLN A 187 -11.39 -9.85 -19.42
N ALA A 188 -10.08 -9.77 -19.64
CA ALA A 188 -9.14 -10.80 -19.23
C ALA A 188 -9.11 -10.98 -17.71
N CYS A 189 -9.12 -9.88 -16.95
CA CYS A 189 -9.16 -9.92 -15.49
C CYS A 189 -10.47 -10.51 -14.96
N ALA A 190 -11.62 -10.15 -15.55
CA ALA A 190 -12.92 -10.66 -15.18
C ALA A 190 -12.98 -12.18 -15.31
N LEU A 191 -12.57 -12.70 -16.47
CA LEU A 191 -12.56 -14.13 -16.75
C LEU A 191 -11.62 -14.89 -15.82
N LYS A 192 -10.38 -14.38 -15.63
CA LYS A 192 -9.43 -14.95 -14.68
C LYS A 192 -10.04 -15.01 -13.28
N SER A 193 -10.61 -13.92 -12.81
CA SER A 193 -11.15 -13.84 -11.45
C SER A 193 -12.32 -14.79 -11.22
N ALA A 194 -13.23 -14.93 -12.20
CA ALA A 194 -14.32 -15.89 -12.13
C ALA A 194 -13.80 -17.35 -12.04
N ARG A 195 -12.74 -17.67 -12.80
CA ARG A 195 -12.09 -19.00 -12.78
C ARG A 195 -11.30 -19.29 -11.50
N GLU A 196 -10.61 -18.29 -10.93
CA GLU A 196 -9.93 -18.42 -9.63
C GLU A 196 -10.95 -18.57 -8.48
N CYS A 197 -12.08 -17.85 -8.53
CA CYS A 197 -13.17 -18.00 -7.57
C CYS A 197 -13.75 -19.43 -7.58
N GLY A 198 -13.89 -20.03 -8.77
CA GLY A 198 -14.25 -21.44 -8.92
C GLY A 198 -15.71 -21.78 -8.62
N GLN A 199 -16.56 -20.79 -8.32
CA GLN A 199 -17.98 -21.02 -7.97
C GLN A 199 -18.88 -21.27 -9.19
N ARG A 200 -18.59 -20.61 -10.31
CA ARG A 200 -19.44 -20.62 -11.53
C ARG A 200 -18.74 -21.18 -12.75
N THR A 201 -17.45 -20.88 -12.88
CA THR A 201 -16.53 -21.46 -13.86
C THR A 201 -15.20 -21.70 -13.15
N ARG A 202 -14.37 -22.61 -13.66
CA ARG A 202 -13.05 -22.93 -13.08
C ARG A 202 -12.07 -23.34 -14.16
N TRP A 203 -10.78 -23.21 -13.88
CA TRP A 203 -9.71 -23.55 -14.82
C TRP A 203 -9.77 -24.98 -15.36
N SER A 204 -10.15 -25.95 -14.52
CA SER A 204 -10.20 -27.37 -14.89
C SER A 204 -11.45 -27.76 -15.69
N GLU A 205 -12.53 -26.99 -15.57
CA GLU A 205 -13.82 -27.25 -16.20
C GLU A 205 -14.53 -25.91 -16.46
N PRO A 206 -14.20 -25.25 -17.58
CA PRO A 206 -14.79 -23.96 -17.92
C PRO A 206 -16.29 -24.08 -18.25
N ASP A 207 -17.11 -23.19 -17.68
CA ASP A 207 -18.51 -23.02 -18.10
C ASP A 207 -18.59 -21.97 -19.21
N ALA A 208 -18.59 -22.45 -20.46
CA ALA A 208 -18.59 -21.58 -21.64
C ALA A 208 -19.81 -20.65 -21.71
N ALA A 209 -20.98 -21.07 -21.20
CA ALA A 209 -22.18 -20.24 -21.21
C ALA A 209 -22.06 -19.11 -20.19
N TYR A 210 -21.52 -19.40 -19.00
CA TYR A 210 -21.26 -18.38 -17.98
C TYR A 210 -20.20 -17.38 -18.43
N GLU A 211 -19.10 -17.87 -19.00
CA GLU A 211 -18.00 -17.02 -19.46
C GLU A 211 -18.44 -16.08 -20.60
N GLU A 212 -19.28 -16.57 -21.51
CA GLU A 212 -19.87 -15.75 -22.57
C GLU A 212 -20.84 -14.70 -22.02
N ALA A 213 -21.69 -15.07 -21.06
CA ALA A 213 -22.59 -14.13 -20.40
C ALA A 213 -21.82 -13.02 -19.66
N LEU A 214 -20.75 -13.38 -18.95
CA LEU A 214 -19.84 -12.44 -18.28
C LEU A 214 -19.22 -11.47 -19.29
N ARG A 215 -18.72 -11.99 -20.42
CA ARG A 215 -18.08 -11.20 -21.47
C ARG A 215 -19.05 -10.20 -22.09
N GLN A 216 -20.25 -10.63 -22.45
CA GLN A 216 -21.30 -9.78 -23.03
C GLN A 216 -21.76 -8.71 -22.04
N TRP A 217 -21.99 -9.10 -20.78
CA TRP A 217 -22.38 -8.17 -19.72
C TRP A 217 -21.35 -7.07 -19.52
N LEU A 218 -20.07 -7.44 -19.45
CA LEU A 218 -18.98 -6.48 -19.28
C LEU A 218 -18.77 -5.61 -20.53
N ALA A 219 -18.99 -6.15 -21.74
CA ALA A 219 -18.94 -5.36 -22.96
C ALA A 219 -20.02 -4.25 -22.96
N ALA A 220 -21.25 -4.57 -22.56
CA ALA A 220 -22.32 -3.59 -22.41
C ALA A 220 -21.97 -2.53 -21.35
N LEU A 221 -21.41 -2.94 -20.20
CA LEU A 221 -21.01 -2.02 -19.13
C LEU A 221 -19.89 -1.05 -19.57
N LEU A 222 -18.93 -1.53 -20.37
CA LEU A 222 -17.80 -0.74 -20.85
C LEU A 222 -18.13 0.14 -22.06
N ASP A 223 -19.20 -0.15 -22.79
CA ASP A 223 -19.64 0.65 -23.93
C ASP A 223 -20.27 1.98 -23.45
N PRO A 224 -19.68 3.15 -23.75
CA PRO A 224 -20.22 4.44 -23.32
C PRO A 224 -21.56 4.78 -24.01
N GLY A 225 -21.85 4.22 -25.18
CA GLY A 225 -23.14 4.36 -25.87
C GLY A 225 -24.27 3.59 -25.19
N ILE A 226 -23.94 2.51 -24.47
CA ILE A 226 -24.91 1.70 -23.71
C ILE A 226 -24.99 2.15 -22.25
N SER A 227 -23.87 2.55 -21.66
CA SER A 227 -23.69 2.72 -20.21
C SER A 227 -23.24 4.13 -19.80
N ALA A 228 -23.58 5.16 -20.57
CA ALA A 228 -23.16 6.55 -20.33
C ALA A 228 -23.38 7.03 -18.88
N ALA A 229 -24.53 6.72 -18.27
CA ALA A 229 -24.85 7.11 -16.90
C ALA A 229 -23.90 6.46 -15.87
N PHE A 230 -23.57 5.19 -16.06
CA PHE A 230 -22.60 4.48 -15.22
C PHE A 230 -21.21 5.12 -15.33
N HIS A 231 -20.74 5.39 -16.55
CA HIS A 231 -19.43 6.03 -16.78
C HIS A 231 -19.34 7.40 -16.11
N ALA A 232 -20.39 8.22 -16.24
CA ALA A 232 -20.45 9.53 -15.62
C ALA A 232 -20.42 9.45 -14.08
N GLU A 233 -21.20 8.55 -13.48
CA GLU A 233 -21.22 8.38 -12.02
C GLU A 233 -19.92 7.77 -11.49
N LEU A 234 -19.34 6.80 -12.19
CA LEU A 234 -18.06 6.21 -11.84
C LEU A 234 -16.94 7.24 -11.91
N GLY A 235 -16.90 8.06 -12.96
CA GLY A 235 -15.94 9.17 -13.08
C GLY A 235 -16.07 10.19 -11.94
N LYS A 236 -17.29 10.56 -11.55
CA LYS A 236 -17.53 11.43 -10.38
C LYS A 236 -17.06 10.79 -9.07
N LEU A 237 -17.19 9.48 -8.92
CA LEU A 237 -16.72 8.77 -7.74
C LEU A 237 -15.19 8.69 -7.70
N VAL A 238 -14.54 8.37 -8.84
CA VAL A 238 -13.07 8.39 -8.98
C VAL A 238 -12.51 9.76 -8.65
N ALA A 239 -13.09 10.83 -9.20
CA ALA A 239 -12.68 12.21 -8.92
C ALA A 239 -12.83 12.58 -7.43
N ALA A 240 -13.91 12.11 -6.78
CA ALA A 240 -14.12 12.35 -5.35
C ALA A 240 -13.13 11.59 -4.45
N LEU A 241 -12.67 10.40 -4.88
CA LEU A 241 -11.70 9.60 -4.15
C LEU A 241 -10.25 10.05 -4.38
N ALA A 242 -9.96 10.67 -5.52
CA ALA A 242 -8.61 11.00 -5.97
C ALA A 242 -7.76 11.72 -4.90
N PRO A 243 -8.22 12.79 -4.21
CA PRO A 243 -7.40 13.46 -3.20
C PRO A 243 -6.93 12.53 -2.08
N ARG A 244 -7.80 11.63 -1.62
CA ARG A 244 -7.46 10.67 -0.56
C ARG A 244 -6.63 9.51 -1.08
N ALA A 245 -6.94 8.99 -2.26
CA ALA A 245 -6.13 7.97 -2.92
C ALA A 245 -4.69 8.44 -3.11
N HIS A 246 -4.51 9.68 -3.61
CA HIS A 246 -3.19 10.30 -3.79
C HIS A 246 -2.47 10.51 -2.45
N ALA A 247 -3.18 10.89 -1.39
CA ALA A 247 -2.62 10.99 -0.04
C ALA A 247 -2.12 9.63 0.49
N ILE A 248 -2.88 8.56 0.27
CA ILE A 248 -2.49 7.19 0.64
C ILE A 248 -1.24 6.75 -0.15
N SER A 249 -1.22 6.97 -1.47
CA SER A 249 -0.06 6.68 -2.31
C SER A 249 1.19 7.46 -1.88
N ALA A 250 1.05 8.75 -1.57
CA ALA A 250 2.15 9.58 -1.09
C ALA A 250 2.66 9.11 0.29
N ALA A 251 1.75 8.82 1.23
CA ALA A 251 2.09 8.27 2.53
C ALA A 251 2.85 6.93 2.39
N GLN A 252 2.40 6.06 1.48
CA GLN A 252 3.07 4.80 1.20
C GLN A 252 4.50 5.01 0.68
N VAL A 253 4.73 5.95 -0.25
CA VAL A 253 6.08 6.29 -0.73
C VAL A 253 6.97 6.78 0.41
N VAL A 254 6.48 7.74 1.20
CA VAL A 254 7.23 8.31 2.32
C VAL A 254 7.56 7.22 3.34
N LEU A 255 6.58 6.45 3.81
CA LEU A 255 6.78 5.38 4.79
C LEU A 255 7.75 4.31 4.26
N LYS A 256 7.55 3.84 3.01
CA LYS A 256 8.42 2.86 2.36
C LYS A 256 9.89 3.28 2.39
N CYS A 257 10.15 4.57 2.13
CA CYS A 257 11.51 5.11 2.05
C CYS A 257 12.09 5.56 3.39
N THR A 258 11.27 5.85 4.41
CA THR A 258 11.74 6.48 5.65
C THR A 258 11.69 5.56 6.87
N LEU A 259 10.84 4.53 6.86
CA LEU A 259 10.91 3.44 7.84
C LEU A 259 12.23 2.65 7.69
N PRO A 260 12.71 1.98 8.75
CA PRO A 260 13.84 1.07 8.63
C PRO A 260 13.53 -0.08 7.65
N GLY A 261 14.59 -0.63 7.03
CA GLY A 261 14.48 -1.56 5.91
C GLY A 261 14.94 -0.96 4.58
N VAL A 262 14.84 -1.76 3.52
CA VAL A 262 15.23 -1.42 2.16
C VAL A 262 13.96 -1.17 1.34
N PRO A 263 13.72 0.05 0.83
CA PRO A 263 12.58 0.32 -0.03
C PRO A 263 12.72 -0.46 -1.34
N ASP A 264 11.66 -1.19 -1.71
CA ASP A 264 11.57 -1.86 -3.01
C ASP A 264 10.60 -1.12 -3.93
N VAL A 265 10.94 -1.04 -5.22
CA VAL A 265 10.17 -0.33 -6.23
C VAL A 265 10.02 -1.27 -7.42
N TYR A 266 8.81 -1.81 -7.57
CA TYR A 266 8.46 -2.59 -8.74
C TYR A 266 8.44 -1.70 -9.98
N GLN A 267 8.95 -2.22 -11.10
CA GLN A 267 9.13 -1.45 -12.33
C GLN A 267 7.82 -0.78 -12.79
N GLY A 268 7.88 0.53 -13.03
CA GLY A 268 6.73 1.33 -13.47
C GLY A 268 5.86 1.86 -12.33
N SER A 269 5.97 1.35 -11.09
CA SER A 269 5.15 1.83 -9.99
C SER A 269 5.50 3.25 -9.54
N GLU A 270 6.66 3.77 -9.96
CA GLU A 270 7.05 5.17 -9.81
C GLU A 270 6.14 6.14 -10.58
N LEU A 271 5.45 5.67 -11.64
CA LEU A 271 4.54 6.46 -12.46
C LEU A 271 3.09 6.42 -11.97
N GLY A 272 2.72 5.46 -11.14
CA GLY A 272 1.32 5.15 -10.85
C GLY A 272 0.97 3.75 -11.33
N ASP A 273 0.71 2.84 -10.39
CA ASP A 273 0.44 1.43 -10.62
C ASP A 273 -1.04 1.10 -10.44
N PHE A 274 -1.76 1.16 -11.55
CA PHE A 274 -3.15 0.73 -11.69
C PHE A 274 -3.27 -0.63 -12.38
N SER A 275 -2.25 -1.48 -12.24
CA SER A 275 -2.23 -2.80 -12.84
C SER A 275 -3.14 -3.77 -12.09
N LEU A 276 -3.63 -4.76 -12.82
CA LEU A 276 -4.34 -5.93 -12.28
C LEU A 276 -3.35 -7.09 -12.11
N VAL A 277 -3.85 -8.22 -11.62
CA VAL A 277 -3.05 -9.44 -11.45
C VAL A 277 -2.37 -9.88 -12.75
N ASP A 278 -1.26 -10.61 -12.63
CA ASP A 278 -0.55 -11.27 -13.74
C ASP A 278 -1.53 -11.85 -14.80
N PRO A 279 -1.33 -11.58 -16.11
CA PRO A 279 -0.19 -10.87 -16.71
C PRO A 279 -0.31 -9.35 -16.81
N ASP A 280 -1.37 -8.70 -16.29
CA ASP A 280 -1.55 -7.25 -16.47
C ASP A 280 -0.46 -6.43 -15.76
N ASN A 281 0.04 -6.88 -14.60
CA ASN A 281 1.18 -6.29 -13.89
C ASN A 281 2.55 -6.57 -14.54
N ARG A 282 2.59 -7.23 -15.70
CA ARG A 282 3.81 -7.53 -16.47
C ARG A 282 3.90 -6.79 -17.80
N ARG A 283 2.98 -5.84 -18.05
CA ARG A 283 3.02 -4.96 -19.22
C ARG A 283 4.33 -4.18 -19.28
N ALA A 284 4.74 -3.78 -20.49
CA ALA A 284 5.93 -2.99 -20.69
C ALA A 284 5.82 -1.62 -20.00
N VAL A 285 6.94 -1.15 -19.44
CA VAL A 285 7.03 0.13 -18.74
C VAL A 285 7.55 1.21 -19.69
N ASP A 286 6.88 2.37 -19.73
CA ASP A 286 7.36 3.53 -20.48
C ASP A 286 8.42 4.33 -19.69
N PHE A 287 9.66 3.85 -19.71
CA PHE A 287 10.78 4.55 -19.09
C PHE A 287 11.15 5.87 -19.79
N ALA A 288 10.71 6.08 -21.05
CA ALA A 288 10.93 7.35 -21.72
C ALA A 288 10.02 8.44 -21.12
N LEU A 289 8.78 8.11 -20.80
CA LEU A 289 7.88 8.97 -20.02
C LEU A 289 8.47 9.29 -18.63
N ALA A 290 8.95 8.28 -17.89
CA ALA A 290 9.57 8.50 -16.58
C ALA A 290 10.74 9.49 -16.63
N ARG A 291 11.61 9.37 -17.65
CA ARG A 291 12.72 10.30 -17.87
C ARG A 291 12.24 11.73 -18.14
N ARG A 292 11.25 11.91 -19.01
CA ARG A 292 10.68 13.25 -19.31
C ARG A 292 10.02 13.87 -18.09
N LEU A 293 9.28 13.09 -17.30
CA LEU A 293 8.66 13.56 -16.06
C LEU A 293 9.71 14.00 -15.03
N LEU A 294 10.79 13.23 -14.84
CA LEU A 294 11.90 13.61 -13.96
C LEU A 294 12.63 14.86 -14.41
N ALA A 295 12.78 15.06 -15.73
CA ALA A 295 13.40 16.24 -16.30
C ALA A 295 12.48 17.48 -16.29
N GLY A 296 11.19 17.33 -15.93
CA GLY A 296 10.21 18.42 -16.03
C GLY A 296 9.80 18.76 -17.46
N GLU A 297 10.06 17.85 -18.41
CA GLU A 297 9.80 18.01 -19.85
C GLU A 297 8.45 17.41 -20.28
N ALA A 298 7.74 16.74 -19.37
CA ALA A 298 6.42 16.18 -19.61
C ALA A 298 5.32 17.24 -19.36
N GLY A 299 4.31 17.27 -20.24
CA GLY A 299 3.14 18.14 -20.07
C GLY A 299 2.28 17.73 -18.86
N SER A 300 1.43 18.65 -18.41
CA SER A 300 0.54 18.46 -17.25
C SER A 300 -0.49 17.33 -17.38
N GLY A 301 -0.71 16.80 -18.59
CA GLY A 301 -1.59 15.67 -18.89
C GLY A 301 -0.87 14.34 -19.11
N ALA A 302 0.40 14.22 -18.72
CA ALA A 302 1.13 12.96 -18.81
C ALA A 302 0.44 11.86 -17.96
N PRO A 303 0.36 10.60 -18.46
CA PRO A 303 -0.33 9.51 -17.78
C PRO A 303 0.51 9.01 -16.58
N SER A 304 0.49 9.78 -15.51
CA SER A 304 1.21 9.49 -14.27
C SER A 304 0.46 10.03 -13.06
N LEU A 305 0.63 9.38 -11.91
CA LEU A 305 0.12 9.87 -10.64
C LEU A 305 0.84 11.18 -10.29
N PRO A 306 0.13 12.31 -10.14
CA PRO A 306 0.74 13.61 -9.94
C PRO A 306 1.72 13.63 -8.77
N GLY A 307 2.96 14.08 -9.04
CA GLY A 307 3.99 14.28 -8.01
C GLY A 307 4.62 13.02 -7.41
N LYS A 308 4.09 11.80 -7.66
CA LYS A 308 4.58 10.55 -7.08
C LYS A 308 6.04 10.27 -7.43
N LEU A 309 6.38 10.36 -8.71
CA LEU A 309 7.74 10.11 -9.21
C LEU A 309 8.77 11.05 -8.56
N GLY A 310 8.45 12.34 -8.51
CA GLY A 310 9.31 13.35 -7.87
C GLY A 310 9.45 13.13 -6.36
N LEU A 311 8.37 12.74 -5.68
CA LEU A 311 8.40 12.39 -4.26
C LEU A 311 9.30 11.17 -4.00
N LEU A 312 9.12 10.10 -4.77
CA LEU A 312 9.95 8.89 -4.66
C LEU A 312 11.43 9.22 -4.93
N ALA A 313 11.73 9.95 -5.99
CA ALA A 313 13.09 10.35 -6.33
C ALA A 313 13.76 11.16 -5.21
N ARG A 314 13.05 12.14 -4.62
CA ARG A 314 13.53 12.90 -3.46
C ARG A 314 13.80 11.99 -2.28
N CYS A 315 12.85 11.15 -1.89
CA CYS A 315 13.02 10.20 -0.78
C CYS A 315 14.22 9.26 -0.98
N LEU A 316 14.42 8.71 -2.19
CA LEU A 316 15.58 7.87 -2.49
C LEU A 316 16.89 8.65 -2.46
N HIS A 317 16.89 9.90 -2.91
CA HIS A 317 18.07 10.77 -2.82
C HIS A 317 18.45 11.06 -1.37
N LEU A 318 17.46 11.28 -0.47
CA LEU A 318 17.73 11.44 0.97
C LEU A 318 18.46 10.23 1.53
N ARG A 319 17.98 9.02 1.25
CA ARG A 319 18.62 7.77 1.69
C ARG A 319 20.04 7.64 1.19
N ARG A 320 20.28 8.00 -0.08
CA ARG A 320 21.62 7.97 -0.69
C ARG A 320 22.55 9.02 -0.08
N ALA A 321 22.05 10.20 0.24
CA ALA A 321 22.83 11.32 0.73
C ALA A 321 23.26 11.13 2.20
N ASP A 322 22.44 10.45 3.01
CA ASP A 322 22.72 10.23 4.43
C ASP A 322 22.41 8.77 4.88
N PRO A 323 23.26 7.78 4.49
CA PRO A 323 23.05 6.39 4.89
C PRO A 323 23.11 6.17 6.41
N ALA A 324 23.86 7.01 7.13
CA ALA A 324 23.94 6.95 8.59
C ALA A 324 22.57 7.22 9.22
N LEU A 325 21.84 8.22 8.73
CA LEU A 325 20.48 8.52 9.19
C LEU A 325 19.44 7.50 8.71
N TRP A 326 19.46 7.15 7.41
CA TRP A 326 18.34 6.42 6.80
C TRP A 326 18.48 4.90 6.79
N CYS A 327 19.70 4.38 6.76
CA CYS A 327 19.96 2.94 6.74
C CYS A 327 20.35 2.39 8.13
N GLN A 328 21.11 3.16 8.91
CA GLN A 328 21.63 2.71 10.22
C GLN A 328 20.94 3.39 11.41
N GLY A 329 20.37 4.58 11.19
CA GLY A 329 19.83 5.41 12.25
C GLY A 329 18.68 4.76 12.99
N ALA A 330 18.66 4.98 14.30
CA ALA A 330 17.59 4.54 15.19
C ALA A 330 16.25 5.13 14.76
N ALA A 331 15.16 4.44 15.11
CA ALA A 331 13.82 4.88 14.76
C ALA A 331 12.87 4.69 15.96
N ARG A 332 12.06 5.71 16.26
CA ARG A 332 11.14 5.69 17.41
C ARG A 332 9.92 6.58 17.15
N THR A 333 8.84 6.34 17.90
CA THR A 333 7.65 7.19 17.87
C THR A 333 7.95 8.58 18.47
N VAL A 334 7.13 9.57 18.12
CA VAL A 334 7.14 10.90 18.73
C VAL A 334 5.86 11.09 19.54
N ALA A 335 5.98 11.69 20.72
CA ALA A 335 4.82 11.99 21.56
C ALA A 335 4.11 13.27 21.07
N THR A 336 2.78 13.25 21.09
CA THR A 336 1.94 14.38 20.73
C THR A 336 0.89 14.66 21.80
N SER A 337 0.42 15.90 21.87
CA SER A 337 -0.71 16.29 22.72
C SER A 337 -1.72 17.11 21.92
N PRO A 338 -2.98 16.64 21.76
CA PRO A 338 -3.46 15.30 22.12
C PRO A 338 -2.76 14.17 21.31
N PRO A 339 -3.00 12.88 21.63
CA PRO A 339 -2.56 11.75 20.81
C PRO A 339 -3.02 11.89 19.34
N LEU A 340 -2.19 11.39 18.41
CA LEU A 340 -2.50 11.44 16.99
C LEU A 340 -3.82 10.72 16.67
N PRO A 341 -4.69 11.31 15.83
CA PRO A 341 -5.87 10.62 15.33
C PRO A 341 -5.49 9.47 14.38
N GLN A 342 -6.43 8.54 14.16
CA GLN A 342 -6.26 7.47 13.18
C GLN A 342 -5.93 8.04 11.80
N GLY A 343 -5.02 7.36 11.10
CA GLY A 343 -4.58 7.78 9.77
C GLY A 343 -3.52 8.89 9.79
N VAL A 344 -2.96 9.21 10.96
CA VAL A 344 -1.79 10.09 11.09
C VAL A 344 -0.70 9.37 11.85
N MET A 345 0.51 9.41 11.31
CA MET A 345 1.68 8.78 11.89
C MET A 345 2.84 9.77 11.90
N ALA A 346 3.53 9.83 13.04
CA ALA A 346 4.75 10.62 13.18
C ALA A 346 5.81 9.80 13.90
N PHE A 347 7.04 9.84 13.40
CA PHE A 347 8.18 9.16 14.00
C PHE A 347 9.48 9.89 13.70
N VAL A 348 10.51 9.53 14.44
CA VAL A 348 11.84 10.11 14.33
C VAL A 348 12.81 9.06 13.80
N ARG A 349 13.69 9.47 12.89
CA ARG A 349 14.96 8.80 12.57
C ARG A 349 16.10 9.59 13.17
N GLU A 350 17.08 8.91 13.74
CA GLU A 350 18.16 9.57 14.47
C GLU A 350 19.51 8.90 14.23
N SER A 351 20.54 9.72 14.01
CA SER A 351 21.94 9.34 13.93
C SER A 351 22.77 10.25 14.84
N ALA A 352 24.09 10.09 14.88
CA ALA A 352 24.95 10.96 15.69
C ALA A 352 24.86 12.45 15.30
N ASP A 353 24.67 12.75 14.01
CA ASP A 353 24.81 14.10 13.46
C ASP A 353 23.48 14.74 13.04
N ALA A 354 22.41 13.94 12.92
CA ALA A 354 21.15 14.37 12.35
C ALA A 354 19.93 13.67 12.98
N VAL A 355 18.83 14.43 13.04
CA VAL A 355 17.50 13.96 13.39
C VAL A 355 16.56 14.25 12.23
N ALA A 356 15.71 13.29 11.87
CA ALA A 356 14.64 13.48 10.91
C ALA A 356 13.28 13.21 11.56
N LEU A 357 12.41 14.23 11.57
CA LEU A 357 10.99 14.08 11.89
C LEU A 357 10.22 13.74 10.62
N VAL A 358 9.54 12.61 10.61
CA VAL A 358 8.69 12.15 9.52
C VAL A 358 7.24 12.20 9.98
N VAL A 359 6.38 12.85 9.21
CA VAL A 359 4.93 12.89 9.45
C VAL A 359 4.21 12.50 8.15
N VAL A 360 3.23 11.62 8.25
CA VAL A 360 2.29 11.30 7.17
C VAL A 360 0.86 11.34 7.69
N ALA A 361 -0.07 11.82 6.87
CA ALA A 361 -1.47 11.98 7.19
C ALA A 361 -2.34 11.60 5.99
N VAL A 362 -3.21 10.61 6.17
CA VAL A 362 -4.25 10.22 5.20
C VAL A 362 -5.66 10.59 5.68
N ALA A 363 -5.75 11.11 6.91
CA ALA A 363 -6.95 11.67 7.51
C ALA A 363 -7.13 13.16 7.15
N ASP A 364 -8.25 13.75 7.57
CA ASP A 364 -8.49 15.18 7.43
C ASP A 364 -7.47 15.99 8.25
N LEU A 365 -6.74 16.89 7.58
CA LEU A 365 -5.73 17.73 8.22
C LEU A 365 -6.33 18.71 9.23
N GLN A 366 -7.61 19.06 9.12
CA GLN A 366 -8.27 19.91 10.11
C GLN A 366 -8.28 19.27 11.50
N ALA A 367 -8.33 17.93 11.58
CA ALA A 367 -8.28 17.18 12.83
C ALA A 367 -6.93 17.31 13.57
N LEU A 368 -5.90 17.87 12.92
CA LEU A 368 -4.58 18.11 13.51
C LEU A 368 -4.41 19.52 14.07
N THR A 369 -5.45 20.36 13.98
CA THR A 369 -5.43 21.73 14.51
C THR A 369 -5.29 21.69 16.03
N GLY A 370 -4.24 22.32 16.56
CA GLY A 370 -3.94 22.33 17.99
C GLY A 370 -3.18 21.09 18.48
N THR A 371 -2.85 20.13 17.61
CA THR A 371 -1.97 19.01 17.98
C THR A 371 -0.52 19.47 18.04
N THR A 372 0.04 19.36 19.24
CA THR A 372 1.42 19.73 19.53
C THR A 372 2.35 18.53 19.54
N LEU A 373 3.59 18.75 19.12
CA LEU A 373 4.68 17.77 19.21
C LEU A 373 5.46 18.00 20.51
N ALA A 374 5.76 16.92 21.23
CA ALA A 374 6.71 16.99 22.34
C ALA A 374 8.12 17.17 21.76
N CYS A 375 8.54 18.42 21.59
CA CYS A 375 9.91 18.74 21.19
C CYS A 375 10.89 18.18 22.22
N GLU A 376 11.88 17.43 21.77
CA GLU A 376 12.94 16.93 22.64
C GLU A 376 13.99 17.99 22.92
N ALA A 377 14.69 17.82 24.05
CA ALA A 377 15.76 18.71 24.44
C ALA A 377 16.83 18.79 23.33
N GLY A 378 17.06 20.01 22.83
CA GLY A 378 18.07 20.31 21.81
C GLY A 378 17.50 20.48 20.39
N TRP A 379 16.24 20.10 20.15
CA TRP A 379 15.58 20.34 18.86
C TRP A 379 15.41 21.83 18.56
N GLN A 380 15.32 22.66 19.60
CA GLN A 380 15.27 24.11 19.48
C GLN A 380 16.55 24.73 18.91
N ASP A 381 17.68 24.01 19.03
CA ASP A 381 19.00 24.48 18.57
C ASP A 381 19.32 23.99 17.15
N PHE A 382 18.43 23.20 16.54
CA PHE A 382 18.63 22.68 15.19
C PHE A 382 18.22 23.70 14.12
N ALA A 383 19.02 23.73 13.05
CA ALA A 383 18.56 24.25 11.79
C ALA A 383 17.77 23.15 11.07
N TRP A 384 16.46 23.33 10.97
CA TRP A 384 15.55 22.42 10.29
C TRP A 384 15.48 22.72 8.80
N SER A 385 15.36 21.67 8.00
CA SER A 385 15.11 21.75 6.57
C SER A 385 14.01 20.78 6.17
N ASP A 386 12.99 21.25 5.45
CA ASP A 386 12.02 20.37 4.79
C ASP A 386 12.67 19.73 3.58
N ALA A 387 12.98 18.45 3.71
CA ALA A 387 13.74 17.67 2.75
C ALA A 387 12.94 17.31 1.49
N LEU A 388 11.62 17.52 1.48
CA LEU A 388 10.75 17.16 0.36
C LEU A 388 10.16 18.38 -0.35
N THR A 389 9.83 19.44 0.38
CA THR A 389 9.16 20.63 -0.17
C THR A 389 10.00 21.90 -0.08
N GLY A 390 11.01 21.94 0.79
CA GLY A 390 11.82 23.13 1.05
C GLY A 390 11.11 24.24 1.83
N ARG A 391 9.86 24.03 2.27
CA ARG A 391 9.03 25.06 2.95
C ARG A 391 9.59 25.54 4.28
N ILE A 392 10.26 24.66 5.03
CA ILE A 392 10.90 24.99 6.30
C ILE A 392 12.40 25.04 6.10
N GLN A 393 13.04 26.16 6.46
CA GLN A 393 14.50 26.32 6.45
C GLN A 393 14.95 27.21 7.62
N GLY A 394 15.98 26.77 8.34
CA GLY A 394 16.61 27.52 9.43
C GLY A 394 16.11 27.11 10.82
N GLN A 395 16.25 28.00 11.80
CA GLN A 395 15.77 27.74 13.16
C GLN A 395 14.24 27.90 13.21
N HIS A 396 13.55 26.78 13.48
CA HIS A 396 12.10 26.73 13.62
C HIS A 396 11.73 25.98 14.89
N ARG A 397 10.71 26.47 15.59
CA ARG A 397 10.07 25.71 16.66
C ARG A 397 9.05 24.77 16.03
N LEU A 398 9.32 23.46 16.08
CA LEU A 398 8.42 22.43 15.56
C LEU A 398 7.39 21.98 16.60
N ASP A 399 6.66 22.91 17.21
CA ASP A 399 5.72 22.62 18.28
C ASP A 399 4.31 22.24 17.81
N SER A 400 3.99 22.45 16.52
CA SER A 400 2.66 22.19 15.95
C SER A 400 2.72 21.35 14.68
N LEU A 401 1.88 20.30 14.61
CA LEU A 401 1.77 19.48 13.40
C LEU A 401 1.21 20.26 12.21
N ALA A 402 0.34 21.24 12.43
CA ALA A 402 -0.15 22.11 11.37
C ALA A 402 1.01 22.90 10.73
N THR A 403 1.95 23.39 11.53
CA THR A 403 3.17 24.05 11.05
C THR A 403 4.08 23.08 10.31
N VAL A 404 4.25 21.85 10.82
CA VAL A 404 5.09 20.81 10.22
C VAL A 404 4.55 20.34 8.87
N LEU A 405 3.24 20.21 8.72
CA LEU A 405 2.61 19.76 7.48
C LEU A 405 2.36 20.91 6.49
N GLY A 406 2.02 22.12 6.97
CA GLY A 406 1.78 23.27 6.10
C GLY A 406 0.71 23.04 5.03
N GLY A 407 -0.31 22.25 5.34
CA GLY A 407 -1.37 21.86 4.40
C GLY A 407 -1.04 20.63 3.53
N MET A 408 0.16 20.07 3.64
CA MET A 408 0.53 18.83 2.95
C MET A 408 0.11 17.59 3.76
N THR A 409 -0.04 16.46 3.08
CA THR A 409 -0.34 15.16 3.70
C THR A 409 0.91 14.44 4.22
N TYR A 410 2.09 15.05 4.06
CA TYR A 410 3.35 14.50 4.54
C TYR A 410 4.39 15.60 4.77
N ALA A 411 5.37 15.32 5.62
CA ALA A 411 6.55 16.14 5.83
C ALA A 411 7.75 15.27 6.26
N VAL A 412 8.95 15.62 5.80
CA VAL A 412 10.21 15.05 6.28
C VAL A 412 11.14 16.22 6.61
N LEU A 413 11.28 16.52 7.90
CA LEU A 413 12.10 17.63 8.37
C LEU A 413 13.41 17.08 8.93
N ILE A 414 14.54 17.53 8.40
CA ILE A 414 15.88 17.13 8.86
C ILE A 414 16.48 18.28 9.65
N GLY A 415 16.74 18.03 10.93
CA GLY A 415 17.47 18.91 11.84
C GLY A 415 18.90 18.43 11.99
N ARG A 416 19.86 19.33 11.78
CA ARG A 416 21.28 19.09 12.05
C ARG A 416 21.74 20.01 13.17
N ARG A 417 22.58 19.48 14.06
CA ARG A 417 23.24 20.30 15.08
C ARG A 417 24.04 21.38 14.37
N GLN A 418 23.87 22.64 14.78
CA GLN A 418 24.83 23.66 14.41
C GLN A 418 26.17 23.24 15.02
N VAL A 419 27.14 22.89 14.17
CA VAL A 419 28.52 22.84 14.61
C VAL A 419 28.83 24.28 14.98
N ALA A 420 29.07 24.55 16.27
CA ALA A 420 29.59 25.84 16.67
C ALA A 420 30.85 26.07 15.85
N GLU A 421 30.82 27.02 14.91
CA GLU A 421 32.04 27.51 14.29
C GLU A 421 32.95 27.90 15.43
N VAL A 422 34.00 27.11 15.66
CA VAL A 422 35.10 27.51 16.52
C VAL A 422 35.70 28.70 15.79
N ARG A 423 35.23 29.90 16.13
CA ARG A 423 35.91 31.14 15.79
C ARG A 423 37.31 31.02 16.39
N VAL A 424 38.27 30.60 15.58
CA VAL A 424 39.68 30.75 15.90
C VAL A 424 39.87 32.25 16.04
N ALA A 425 39.97 32.71 17.29
CA ALA A 425 40.29 34.09 17.58
C ALA A 425 41.57 34.44 16.80
N PRO A 426 41.61 35.58 16.09
CA PRO A 426 42.83 35.99 15.42
C PRO A 426 43.92 36.11 16.49
N ARG A 427 45.00 35.32 16.36
CA ARG A 427 46.16 35.49 17.22
C ARG A 427 46.61 36.94 17.07
N GLY A 428 46.50 37.69 18.17
CA GLY A 428 46.88 39.08 18.23
C GLY A 428 48.35 39.28 17.84
N GLY A 429 48.55 40.31 17.01
CA GLY A 429 49.70 41.20 16.92
C GLY A 429 51.11 40.64 17.16
N ALA A 430 51.91 40.64 16.09
CA ALA A 430 53.31 41.07 16.18
C ALA A 430 53.43 42.42 15.45
N PRO A 431 54.08 43.44 16.04
CA PRO A 431 54.37 44.68 15.33
C PRO A 431 55.67 44.49 14.55
N ASP A 432 55.59 44.43 13.22
CA ASP A 432 56.80 44.47 12.39
C ASP A 432 57.05 45.89 11.89
N THR A 433 58.16 46.40 12.41
CA THR A 433 58.89 47.62 12.13
C THR A 433 58.99 48.03 10.66
N GLU A 434 58.84 49.33 10.44
CA GLU A 434 59.35 50.07 9.28
C GLU A 434 60.78 49.64 8.91
N ARG A 435 61.02 49.31 7.64
CA ARG A 435 62.29 49.62 6.95
C ARG A 435 62.05 49.88 5.46
N ALA A 436 62.53 51.06 5.07
CA ALA A 436 62.61 51.65 3.75
C ALA A 436 63.06 50.71 2.61
N GLN A 437 62.41 50.87 1.45
CA GLN A 437 63.04 51.35 0.21
C GLN A 437 61.99 51.94 -0.73
#